data_AF-A0A1V4QWG1-F1
#
_entry.id   AF-A0A1V4QWG1-F1
#
_cell.length_a   1.000
_cell.length_b   1.000
_cell.length_c   1.000
_cell.angle_alpha   90.00
_cell.angle_beta   90.00
_cell.angle_gamma   90.00
#
_symmetry.space_group_name_H-M   'P 1'
#
loop_
_entity.id
_entity.type
_entity.pdbx_description
1 polymer ?
#
loop_
_entity_poly.entity_id
_entity_poly.type
_entity_poly.pdbx_seq_one_letter_code
_entity_poly.pdbx_strand_id
1 'polypeptide(L)'
;MRVEFKSTKLKKRYESIREGERAWGNEVARRYVERIGILYNIREIDDLKSMPQLKYHPLTGNRQGQHAITLISRWRLVFTLEGVEQDTIRIEEVSKHYGD
;
A
#
# COMPACT_ATOMS: atom_id res chain seq x y z
N MET A 1 0.99 -4.26 -13.57
CA MET A 1 -0.20 -3.99 -12.75
C MET A 1 -0.71 -2.58 -12.97
N ARG A 2 -2.03 -2.37 -12.95
CA ARG A 2 -2.64 -1.03 -12.79
C ARG A 2 -2.73 -0.71 -11.30
N VAL A 3 -2.46 0.54 -10.91
CA VAL A 3 -2.68 0.99 -9.52
C VAL A 3 -3.74 2.07 -9.49
N GLU A 4 -4.75 1.86 -8.67
CA GLU A 4 -5.84 2.79 -8.40
C GLU A 4 -5.85 3.23 -6.94
N PHE A 5 -6.56 4.31 -6.64
CA PHE A 5 -6.66 4.85 -5.30
C PHE A 5 -8.11 4.91 -4.88
N LYS A 6 -8.43 4.37 -3.69
CA LYS A 6 -9.78 4.44 -3.12
C LYS A 6 -10.30 5.87 -2.97
N SER A 7 -9.40 6.83 -2.78
CA SER A 7 -9.76 8.24 -2.64
C SER A 7 -8.76 9.17 -3.33
N THR A 8 -9.28 10.33 -3.76
CA THR A 8 -8.46 11.43 -4.29
C THR A 8 -7.38 11.88 -3.28
N LYS A 9 -7.63 11.76 -1.97
CA LYS A 9 -6.63 12.08 -0.94
C LYS A 9 -5.40 11.16 -1.02
N LEU A 10 -5.62 9.85 -1.17
CA LEU A 10 -4.53 8.88 -1.30
C LEU A 10 -3.73 9.11 -2.59
N LYS A 11 -4.42 9.40 -3.69
CA LYS A 11 -3.80 9.76 -4.97
C LYS A 11 -2.95 11.03 -4.84
N LYS A 12 -3.49 12.11 -4.27
CA LYS A 12 -2.77 13.36 -4.06
C LYS A 12 -1.52 13.20 -3.20
N ARG A 13 -1.55 12.35 -2.17
CA ARG A 13 -0.40 12.06 -1.31
C ARG A 13 0.71 11.27 -2.02
N TYR A 14 0.36 10.59 -3.11
CA TYR A 14 1.33 9.93 -4.00
C TYR A 14 1.92 10.93 -5.00
N GLU A 15 1.06 11.74 -5.63
CA GLU A 15 1.47 12.75 -6.63
C GLU A 15 2.23 13.94 -6.01
N SER A 16 1.96 14.25 -4.75
CA SER A 16 2.62 15.30 -3.98
C SER A 16 3.11 14.75 -2.66
N ILE A 17 4.42 14.50 -2.57
CA ILE A 17 5.03 14.00 -1.34
C ILE A 17 4.73 14.90 -0.14
N ARG A 18 4.70 16.23 -0.34
CA ARG A 18 4.36 17.22 0.71
C ARG A 18 3.00 16.99 1.35
N GLU A 19 2.00 16.54 0.57
CA GLU A 19 0.68 16.19 1.11
C GLU A 19 0.75 14.91 1.96
N GLY A 20 1.59 13.95 1.56
CA GLY A 20 1.88 12.75 2.36
C GLY A 20 2.62 13.08 3.64
N GLU A 21 3.63 13.96 3.59
CA GLU A 21 4.43 14.39 4.74
C GLU A 21 3.56 15.05 5.80
N ARG A 22 2.64 15.94 5.38
CA ARG A 22 1.65 16.56 6.29
C ARG A 22 0.71 15.54 6.94
N ALA A 23 0.38 14.46 6.23
CA ALA A 23 -0.58 13.47 6.71
C ALA A 23 0.06 12.43 7.65
N TRP A 24 1.30 12.01 7.38
CA TRP A 24 1.89 10.83 8.01
C TRP A 24 3.33 11.04 8.50
N GLY A 25 3.92 12.20 8.24
CA GLY A 25 5.34 12.48 8.48
C GLY A 25 6.25 12.04 7.33
N ASN A 26 7.45 12.59 7.31
CA ASN A 26 8.39 12.51 6.18
C ASN A 26 8.71 11.07 5.78
N GLU A 27 9.01 10.22 6.76
CA GLU A 27 9.48 8.87 6.49
C GLU A 27 8.36 7.97 5.95
N VAL A 28 7.14 8.09 6.50
CA VAL A 28 5.98 7.32 6.03
C VAL A 28 5.58 7.75 4.63
N ALA A 29 5.59 9.07 4.35
CA ALA A 29 5.26 9.62 3.04
C ALA A 29 6.25 9.14 1.96
N ARG A 30 7.55 9.17 2.26
CA ARG A 30 8.58 8.66 1.36
C ARG A 30 8.39 7.17 1.07
N ARG A 31 8.18 6.36 2.11
CA ARG A 31 7.94 4.92 1.95
C ARG A 31 6.66 4.63 1.18
N TYR A 32 5.62 5.44 1.36
CA TYR A 32 4.37 5.32 0.61
C TYR A 32 4.59 5.46 -0.90
N VAL A 33 5.31 6.49 -1.33
CA VAL A 33 5.67 6.70 -2.74
C VAL A 33 6.52 5.54 -3.27
N GLU A 34 7.56 5.15 -2.52
CA GLU A 34 8.43 4.02 -2.90
C GLU A 34 7.65 2.71 -3.06
N ARG A 35 6.71 2.41 -2.15
CA ARG A 35 5.93 1.16 -2.19
C ARG A 35 4.94 1.15 -3.34
N ILE A 36 4.26 2.26 -3.61
CA ILE A 36 3.40 2.37 -4.80
C ILE A 36 4.22 2.21 -6.08
N GLY A 37 5.43 2.77 -6.12
CA GLY A 37 6.36 2.55 -7.24
C GLY A 37 6.64 1.06 -7.47
N ILE A 38 6.86 0.28 -6.41
CA ILE A 38 7.01 -1.19 -6.53
C ILE A 38 5.73 -1.81 -7.07
N LEU A 39 4.55 -1.44 -6.56
CA LEU A 39 3.27 -2.00 -7.01
C LEU A 39 2.98 -1.74 -8.49
N TYR A 40 3.46 -0.62 -9.07
CA TYR A 40 3.39 -0.40 -10.51
C TYR A 40 4.27 -1.35 -11.32
N ASN A 41 5.37 -1.85 -10.75
CA ASN A 41 6.41 -2.59 -11.46
C ASN A 41 6.34 -4.11 -11.30
N ILE A 42 5.57 -4.63 -10.33
CA ILE A 42 5.34 -6.07 -10.21
C ILE A 42 4.46 -6.59 -11.35
N ARG A 43 4.66 -7.86 -11.70
CA ARG A 43 3.87 -8.58 -12.70
C ARG A 43 2.68 -9.27 -12.05
N GLU A 44 2.92 -9.89 -10.90
CA GLU A 44 1.93 -10.60 -10.11
C GLU A 44 2.12 -10.33 -8.63
N ILE A 45 1.12 -10.64 -7.80
CA ILE A 45 1.19 -10.35 -6.37
C ILE A 45 2.30 -11.14 -5.67
N ASP A 46 2.62 -12.33 -6.18
CA ASP A 46 3.63 -13.21 -5.61
C ASP A 46 5.05 -12.64 -5.70
N ASP A 47 5.30 -11.68 -6.61
CA ASP A 47 6.55 -10.91 -6.64
C ASP A 47 6.85 -10.21 -5.31
N LEU A 48 5.82 -9.81 -4.55
CA LEU A 48 5.99 -9.16 -3.25
C LEU A 48 6.51 -10.13 -2.18
N LYS A 49 6.27 -11.45 -2.32
CA LYS A 49 6.79 -12.48 -1.39
C LYS A 49 8.31 -12.58 -1.48
N SER A 50 8.88 -12.30 -2.65
CA SER A 50 10.34 -12.23 -2.88
C SER A 50 10.99 -10.97 -2.30
N MET A 51 10.21 -10.04 -1.75
CA MET A 51 10.67 -8.79 -1.14
C MET A 51 10.41 -8.80 0.38
N PRO A 52 11.26 -9.47 1.18
CA PRO A 52 11.02 -9.68 2.61
C PRO A 52 10.87 -8.37 3.40
N GLN A 53 11.50 -7.28 2.95
CA GLN A 53 11.37 -5.94 3.53
C GLN A 53 9.94 -5.38 3.50
N LEU A 54 9.10 -5.86 2.57
CA LEU A 54 7.71 -5.46 2.46
C LEU A 54 6.83 -6.17 3.48
N LYS A 55 7.26 -7.31 4.03
CA LYS A 55 6.47 -8.13 4.96
C LYS A 55 5.03 -8.30 4.48
N TYR A 56 4.88 -8.66 3.21
CA TYR A 56 3.57 -8.86 2.58
C TYR A 56 2.78 -9.95 3.34
N HIS A 57 1.51 -9.66 3.61
CA HIS A 57 0.57 -10.64 4.15
C HIS A 57 -0.89 -10.26 3.79
N PRO A 58 -1.75 -11.25 3.52
CA PRO A 58 -3.19 -11.04 3.50
C PRO A 58 -3.70 -10.68 4.90
N LEU A 59 -4.73 -9.83 4.97
CA LEU A 59 -5.43 -9.51 6.20
C LEU A 59 -6.57 -10.50 6.45
N THR A 60 -6.97 -10.66 7.71
CA THR A 60 -7.94 -11.66 8.17
C THR A 60 -9.15 -11.01 8.84
N GLY A 61 -10.17 -11.82 9.17
CA GLY A 61 -11.39 -11.36 9.83
C GLY A 61 -12.19 -10.38 8.96
N ASN A 62 -12.63 -9.27 9.54
CA ASN A 62 -13.41 -8.23 8.84
C ASN A 62 -12.66 -7.54 7.69
N ARG A 63 -11.36 -7.83 7.53
CA ARG A 63 -10.49 -7.29 6.49
C ARG A 63 -10.07 -8.34 5.46
N GLN A 64 -10.73 -9.51 5.46
CA GLN A 64 -10.48 -10.56 4.47
C GLN A 64 -10.62 -10.01 3.04
N GLY A 65 -9.70 -10.40 2.16
CA GLY A 65 -9.58 -9.88 0.80
C GLY A 65 -8.72 -8.61 0.66
N GLN A 66 -8.33 -8.00 1.79
CA GLN A 66 -7.31 -6.96 1.80
C GLN A 66 -5.92 -7.56 2.05
N HIS A 67 -4.90 -6.84 1.61
CA HIS A 67 -3.50 -7.18 1.76
C HIS A 67 -2.73 -6.01 2.34
N ALA A 68 -1.63 -6.28 3.04
CA ALA A 68 -0.79 -5.25 3.62
C ALA A 68 0.70 -5.45 3.32
N ILE A 69 1.39 -4.34 3.08
CA ILE A 69 2.85 -4.25 3.09
C ILE A 69 3.33 -3.17 4.05
N THR A 70 4.54 -3.32 4.57
CA THR A 70 5.16 -2.39 5.50
C THR A 70 5.65 -1.14 4.78
N LEU A 71 5.19 0.02 5.25
CA LEU A 71 5.82 1.30 4.93
C LEU A 71 7.07 1.46 5.80
N ILE A 72 6.86 1.56 7.11
CA ILE A 72 7.91 1.57 8.12
C ILE A 72 7.34 1.28 9.51
N SER A 73 8.11 0.58 10.36
CA SER A 73 7.70 0.28 11.74
C SER A 73 6.30 -0.35 11.76
N ARG A 74 5.34 0.25 12.48
CA ARG A 74 3.94 -0.20 12.57
C ARG A 74 3.02 0.35 11.45
N TRP A 75 3.56 1.11 10.50
CA TRP A 75 2.78 1.63 9.37
C TRP A 75 2.66 0.60 8.25
N ARG A 76 1.45 0.46 7.71
CA ARG A 76 1.09 -0.43 6.62
C ARG A 76 0.43 0.34 5.49
N LEU A 77 0.77 -0.03 4.26
CA LEU A 77 -0.02 0.26 3.08
C LEU A 77 -0.96 -0.91 2.88
N VAL A 78 -2.26 -0.63 2.89
CA VAL A 78 -3.29 -1.64 2.66
C VAL A 78 -3.87 -1.45 1.27
N PHE A 79 -4.09 -2.56 0.58
CA PHE A 79 -4.66 -2.58 -0.76
C PHE A 79 -5.49 -3.84 -1.01
N THR A 80 -6.33 -3.80 -2.04
CA THR A 80 -7.06 -4.95 -2.58
C THR A 80 -6.55 -5.28 -3.98
N LEU A 81 -6.81 -6.52 -4.41
CA LEU A 81 -6.66 -6.95 -5.80
C LEU A 81 -8.05 -6.97 -6.45
N GLU A 82 -8.16 -6.32 -7.59
CA GLU A 82 -9.39 -6.15 -8.36
C GLU A 82 -9.14 -6.53 -9.83
N GLY A 83 -10.23 -6.69 -10.60
CA GLY A 83 -10.18 -7.15 -11.98
C GLY A 83 -10.32 -8.66 -12.12
N VAL A 84 -10.65 -9.11 -13.33
CA VAL A 84 -10.91 -10.53 -13.63
C VAL A 84 -9.64 -11.37 -13.43
N GLU A 85 -8.47 -10.80 -13.71
CA GLU A 85 -7.17 -11.46 -13.59
C GLU A 85 -6.32 -10.87 -12.44
N GLN A 86 -6.93 -10.15 -11.49
CA GLN A 86 -6.21 -9.46 -10.40
C GLN A 86 -5.12 -8.50 -10.91
N ASP A 87 -5.35 -7.90 -12.08
CA ASP A 87 -4.42 -7.01 -12.78
C ASP A 87 -4.40 -5.58 -12.20
N THR A 88 -5.34 -5.29 -11.29
CA THR A 88 -5.54 -3.99 -10.68
C THR A 88 -5.31 -4.05 -9.17
N ILE A 89 -4.41 -3.22 -8.67
CA ILE A 89 -4.21 -2.99 -7.24
C ILE A 89 -4.90 -1.70 -6.84
N ARG A 90 -5.85 -1.77 -5.91
CA ARG A 90 -6.52 -0.59 -5.36
C ARG A 90 -5.96 -0.26 -3.98
N ILE A 91 -5.34 0.91 -3.85
CA ILE A 91 -4.83 1.42 -2.59
C ILE A 91 -6.01 1.84 -1.69
N GLU A 92 -6.17 1.13 -0.59
CA GLU A 92 -7.31 1.29 0.33
C GLU A 92 -7.02 2.31 1.43
N GLU A 93 -5.86 2.21 2.07
CA GLU A 93 -5.46 3.11 3.16
C GLU A 93 -3.97 3.03 3.50
N VAL A 94 -3.51 4.03 4.25
CA VAL A 94 -2.29 3.95 5.05
C VAL A 94 -2.71 3.89 6.51
N SER A 95 -2.37 2.80 7.19
CA SER A 95 -2.77 2.55 8.57
C SER A 95 -1.56 2.43 9.48
N LYS A 96 -1.65 2.98 10.68
CA LYS A 96 -0.69 2.76 11.75
C LYS A 96 -1.31 1.79 12.73
N HIS A 97 -0.73 0.59 12.87
CA HIS A 97 -1.14 -0.31 13.93
C HIS A 97 -0.67 0.26 15.27
N TYR A 98 -1.58 0.84 16.02
CA TYR A 98 -1.44 0.96 17.47
C TYR A 98 -1.85 -0.42 18.00
N GLY A 99 -0.87 -1.30 18.22
CA GLY A 99 -1.15 -2.53 18.94
C GLY A 99 -1.74 -2.20 20.32
N ASP A 100 -2.72 -3.01 20.71
CA ASP A 100 -3.28 -3.12 22.06
C ASP A 100 -2.22 -3.07 23.17
#